data_AF-K1PPT6-F1
#
_entry.id   AF-K1PPT6-F1
#
_cell.length_a   1.000
_cell.length_b   1.000
_cell.length_c   1.000
_cell.angle_alpha   90.00
_cell.angle_beta   90.00
_cell.angle_gamma   90.00
#
_symmetry.space_group_name_H-M   'P 1'
#
loop_
_entity.id
_entity.type
_entity.pdbx_description
1 polymer ?
#
loop_
_entity_poly.entity_id
_entity_poly.type
_entity_poly.pdbx_seq_one_letter_code
_entity_poly.pdbx_strand_id
1 'polypeptide(L)'
;MIQMDRESYCHSYHGKLAEPITPGEQSFLASHASSEKHLYWIGISDVIVENQWIYSSTQHSLVVTNWRHGQPDGHSGENCVLMDGHSHGQWRDTHCHSYCQAYHSKLAEPVTPEESAFLTSHAHNLHDTFWIGITDLMAENEWVYSSNLQRVQTTNWASHEPNGKGGENCAVLFYPRHSQWADLHCDAHERFICEMSEE
;
A
#
# COMPACT_ATOMS: atom_id res chain seq x y z
N MET A 1 -0.32 -14.64 -4.99
CA MET A 1 1.08 -14.26 -5.31
C MET A 1 1.48 -13.13 -4.37
N ILE A 2 2.67 -13.21 -3.75
CA ILE A 2 3.18 -12.29 -2.71
C ILE A 2 3.94 -11.14 -3.39
N GLN A 3 3.73 -9.88 -2.99
CA GLN A 3 4.42 -8.71 -3.58
C GLN A 3 4.98 -7.76 -2.50
N MET A 4 6.15 -7.15 -2.74
CA MET A 4 6.82 -6.15 -1.87
C MET A 4 6.24 -4.75 -2.09
N ASP A 5 6.45 -3.81 -1.14
CA ASP A 5 6.12 -2.40 -1.39
C ASP A 5 6.91 -1.86 -2.59
N ARG A 6 6.35 -0.86 -3.27
CA ARG A 6 6.83 -0.39 -4.58
C ARG A 6 8.23 0.23 -4.54
N GLU A 7 8.60 0.94 -3.47
CA GLU A 7 9.90 1.60 -3.37
C GLU A 7 10.95 0.58 -2.93
N SER A 8 10.66 -0.23 -1.91
CA SER A 8 11.53 -1.34 -1.47
C SER A 8 11.73 -2.39 -2.56
N TYR A 9 10.72 -2.65 -3.40
CA TYR A 9 10.85 -3.54 -4.55
C TYR A 9 11.92 -3.01 -5.50
N CYS A 10 11.81 -1.75 -5.95
CA CYS A 10 12.84 -1.14 -6.79
C CYS A 10 14.21 -1.11 -6.10
N HIS A 11 14.26 -0.74 -4.81
CA HIS A 11 15.51 -0.68 -4.04
C HIS A 11 16.21 -2.03 -3.88
N SER A 12 15.45 -3.14 -3.77
CA SER A 12 16.02 -4.49 -3.73
C SER A 12 16.77 -4.88 -5.00
N TYR A 13 16.48 -4.19 -6.10
CA TYR A 13 17.21 -4.29 -7.37
C TYR A 13 18.15 -3.11 -7.61
N HIS A 14 18.53 -2.39 -6.55
CA HIS A 14 19.35 -1.17 -6.60
C HIS A 14 18.78 -0.05 -7.49
N GLY A 15 17.47 -0.07 -7.69
CA GLY A 15 16.72 0.94 -8.44
C GLY A 15 15.88 1.83 -7.54
N LYS A 16 15.08 2.69 -8.18
CA LYS A 16 13.99 3.47 -7.59
C LYS A 16 12.79 3.47 -8.52
N LEU A 17 11.64 3.93 -8.06
CA LEU A 17 10.51 4.19 -8.94
C LEU A 17 10.92 5.18 -10.04
N ALA A 18 10.27 5.05 -11.20
CA ALA A 18 10.54 5.94 -12.32
C ALA A 18 10.13 7.37 -11.97
N GLU A 19 11.02 8.33 -12.21
CA GLU A 19 10.81 9.76 -11.94
C GLU A 19 11.10 10.53 -13.23
N PRO A 20 10.06 10.90 -14.02
CA PRO A 20 10.26 11.66 -15.25
C PRO A 20 10.71 13.09 -14.93
N ILE A 21 11.98 13.40 -15.19
CA ILE A 21 12.59 14.71 -14.95
C ILE A 21 12.52 15.58 -16.22
N THR A 22 12.46 14.95 -17.40
CA THR A 22 12.39 15.65 -18.68
C THR A 22 11.11 15.28 -19.47
N PRO A 23 10.64 16.16 -20.37
CA PRO A 23 9.52 15.84 -21.26
C PRO A 23 9.80 14.60 -22.15
N GLY A 24 11.06 14.36 -22.49
CA GLY A 24 11.49 13.19 -23.25
C GLY A 24 11.32 11.90 -22.45
N GLU A 25 11.77 11.88 -21.19
CA GLU A 25 11.55 10.75 -20.28
C GLU A 25 10.07 10.48 -20.03
N GLN A 26 9.28 11.55 -19.80
CA GLN A 26 7.83 11.41 -19.65
C GLN A 26 7.19 10.77 -20.89
N SER A 27 7.56 11.24 -22.08
CA SER A 27 7.03 10.69 -23.34
C SER A 27 7.42 9.23 -23.55
N PHE A 28 8.67 8.88 -23.22
CA PHE A 28 9.16 7.50 -23.29
C PHE A 28 8.37 6.57 -22.37
N LEU A 29 8.27 6.91 -21.08
CA LEU A 29 7.53 6.13 -20.08
C LEU A 29 6.04 6.02 -20.44
N ALA A 30 5.42 7.13 -20.86
CA ALA A 30 4.02 7.16 -21.27
C ALA A 30 3.76 6.25 -22.48
N SER A 31 4.67 6.21 -23.46
CA SER A 31 4.53 5.35 -24.63
C SER A 31 4.56 3.87 -24.26
N HIS A 32 5.44 3.48 -23.33
CA HIS A 32 5.53 2.11 -22.83
C HIS A 32 4.29 1.74 -22.01
N ALA A 33 3.87 2.61 -21.07
CA ALA A 33 2.66 2.36 -20.30
C ALA A 33 1.42 2.21 -21.19
N SER A 34 1.34 3.03 -22.25
CA SER A 34 0.23 3.04 -23.20
C SER A 34 0.19 1.82 -24.11
N SER A 35 1.34 1.25 -24.48
CA SER A 35 1.40 0.04 -25.31
C SER A 35 0.88 -1.17 -24.56
N GLU A 36 1.21 -1.27 -23.27
CA GLU A 36 0.78 -2.37 -22.41
C GLU A 36 -0.64 -2.16 -21.86
N LYS A 37 -1.14 -0.91 -21.80
CA LYS A 37 -2.39 -0.55 -21.12
C LYS A 37 -2.38 -0.94 -19.63
N HIS A 38 -1.24 -0.74 -18.99
CA HIS A 38 -1.07 -0.99 -17.55
C HIS A 38 -1.00 0.31 -16.74
N LEU A 39 -1.24 0.19 -15.44
CA LEU A 39 -1.03 1.25 -14.46
C LEU A 39 0.35 1.06 -13.82
N TYR A 40 1.12 2.14 -13.72
CA TYR A 40 2.46 2.10 -13.14
C TYR A 40 2.60 3.14 -12.03
N TRP A 41 3.10 2.71 -10.87
CA TRP A 41 3.55 3.64 -9.84
C TRP A 41 4.78 4.40 -10.32
N ILE A 42 4.80 5.70 -10.08
CA ILE A 42 5.96 6.56 -10.34
C ILE A 42 6.41 7.22 -9.04
N GLY A 43 7.67 7.64 -9.00
CA GLY A 43 8.32 8.21 -7.81
C GLY A 43 7.93 9.66 -7.56
N ILE A 44 6.63 9.96 -7.58
CA ILE A 44 6.07 11.28 -7.35
C ILE A 44 5.06 11.18 -6.22
N SER A 45 5.17 12.09 -5.24
CA SER A 45 4.28 12.17 -4.09
C SER A 45 4.22 13.60 -3.55
N ASP A 46 3.21 13.92 -2.77
CA ASP A 46 3.12 15.16 -1.96
C ASP A 46 2.95 14.86 -0.47
N VAL A 47 3.31 13.63 -0.06
CA VAL A 47 3.23 13.12 1.32
C VAL A 47 3.90 14.00 2.38
N ILE A 48 4.87 14.84 1.98
CA ILE A 48 5.58 15.75 2.89
C ILE A 48 4.79 17.05 3.11
N VAL A 49 4.24 17.62 2.05
CA VAL A 49 3.45 18.85 2.09
C VAL A 49 2.34 18.75 1.05
N GLU A 50 1.11 18.70 1.54
CA GLU A 50 -0.13 18.67 0.75
C GLU A 50 -0.13 19.71 -0.38
N ASN A 51 -0.47 19.29 -1.61
CA ASN A 51 -0.41 20.07 -2.85
C ASN A 51 1.00 20.54 -3.28
N GLN A 52 2.06 20.01 -2.69
CA GLN A 52 3.45 20.23 -3.14
C GLN A 52 4.07 18.92 -3.62
N TRP A 53 3.81 18.62 -4.88
CA TRP A 53 4.35 17.42 -5.52
C TRP A 53 5.87 17.48 -5.69
N ILE A 54 6.52 16.43 -5.22
CA ILE A 54 7.97 16.24 -5.23
C ILE A 54 8.33 14.88 -5.86
N TYR A 55 9.57 14.76 -6.31
CA TYR A 55 10.16 13.47 -6.63
C TYR A 55 10.59 12.76 -5.34
N SER A 56 10.07 11.56 -5.08
CA SER A 56 10.29 10.82 -3.83
C SER A 56 11.78 10.68 -3.48
N SER A 57 12.64 10.45 -4.46
CA SER A 57 14.07 10.21 -4.21
C SER A 57 14.90 11.45 -3.91
N THR A 58 14.50 12.64 -4.39
CA THR A 58 15.28 13.87 -4.23
C THR A 58 14.59 14.92 -3.36
N GLN A 59 13.28 14.78 -3.14
CA GLN A 59 12.42 15.77 -2.49
C GLN A 59 12.37 17.11 -3.22
N HIS A 60 12.86 17.18 -4.46
CA HIS A 60 12.75 18.36 -5.31
C HIS A 60 11.35 18.44 -5.91
N SER A 61 10.85 19.67 -6.07
CA SER A 61 9.58 19.95 -6.73
C SER A 61 9.54 19.47 -8.17
N LEU A 62 8.36 19.10 -8.64
CA LEU A 62 8.15 18.70 -10.03
C LEU A 62 8.60 19.77 -11.03
N VAL A 63 9.33 19.33 -12.04
CA VAL A 63 9.74 20.16 -13.19
C VAL A 63 8.99 19.79 -14.47
N VAL A 64 8.29 18.66 -14.47
CA VAL A 64 7.41 18.17 -15.53
C VAL A 64 6.08 17.77 -14.91
N THR A 65 4.99 18.01 -15.63
CA THR A 65 3.64 17.59 -15.23
C THR A 65 2.93 16.92 -16.39
N ASN A 66 2.24 15.80 -16.13
CA ASN A 66 1.38 15.14 -17.13
C ASN A 66 0.06 14.64 -16.51
N TRP A 67 -0.51 15.42 -15.60
CA TRP A 67 -1.79 15.08 -14.96
C TRP A 67 -2.90 14.85 -15.98
N ARG A 68 -3.73 13.86 -15.71
CA ARG A 68 -4.99 13.63 -16.41
C ARG A 68 -5.93 14.80 -16.15
N HIS A 69 -6.86 15.04 -17.07
CA HIS A 69 -7.88 16.05 -16.88
C HIS A 69 -8.61 15.83 -15.54
N GLY A 70 -8.62 16.86 -14.69
CA GLY A 70 -9.30 16.85 -13.41
C GLY A 70 -8.44 16.33 -12.25
N GLN A 71 -7.17 16.02 -12.48
CA GLN A 71 -6.23 15.53 -11.46
C GLN A 71 -5.12 16.57 -11.22
N PRO A 72 -4.48 16.57 -10.04
CA PRO A 72 -4.82 15.76 -8.87
C PRO A 72 -6.13 16.21 -8.19
N ASP A 73 -6.92 15.27 -7.62
CA ASP A 73 -8.23 15.56 -7.01
C ASP A 73 -8.44 15.01 -5.58
N GLY A 74 -7.52 14.21 -5.06
CA GLY A 74 -7.71 13.54 -3.78
C GLY A 74 -7.40 14.37 -2.53
N HIS A 75 -6.90 15.60 -2.68
CA HIS A 75 -6.48 16.47 -1.58
C HIS A 75 -5.58 15.70 -0.59
N SER A 76 -5.77 15.89 0.73
CA SER A 76 -4.99 15.23 1.79
C SER A 76 -5.11 13.70 1.87
N GLY A 77 -5.93 13.09 1.03
CA GLY A 77 -6.14 11.64 1.00
C GLY A 77 -5.18 10.89 0.07
N GLU A 78 -4.87 11.46 -1.09
CA GLU A 78 -4.23 10.76 -2.20
C GLU A 78 -2.83 11.28 -2.49
N ASN A 79 -1.85 10.81 -1.71
CA ASN A 79 -0.52 11.44 -1.73
C ASN A 79 0.50 10.81 -2.71
N CYS A 80 0.09 9.88 -3.58
CA CYS A 80 0.97 9.13 -4.47
C CYS A 80 0.46 9.06 -5.91
N VAL A 81 1.36 8.87 -6.88
CA VAL A 81 1.00 9.01 -8.30
C VAL A 81 1.07 7.69 -9.08
N LEU A 82 0.04 7.45 -9.89
CA LEU A 82 0.00 6.43 -10.92
C LEU A 82 0.08 7.05 -12.32
N MET A 83 0.87 6.44 -13.20
CA MET A 83 0.83 6.64 -14.64
C MET A 83 -0.16 5.66 -15.27
N ASP A 84 -1.19 6.20 -15.93
CA ASP A 84 -2.28 5.41 -16.50
C ASP A 84 -2.10 5.19 -18.02
N GLY A 85 -1.73 3.97 -18.41
CA GLY A 85 -1.59 3.56 -19.82
C GLY A 85 -2.90 3.58 -20.62
N HIS A 86 -4.07 3.47 -19.97
CA HIS A 86 -5.36 3.65 -20.64
C HIS A 86 -5.59 5.11 -21.01
N SER A 87 -5.07 6.01 -20.18
CA SER A 87 -5.13 7.47 -20.36
C SER A 87 -3.85 8.02 -21.00
N HIS A 88 -3.26 7.30 -21.96
CA HIS A 88 -2.08 7.75 -22.71
C HIS A 88 -0.85 8.10 -21.85
N GLY A 89 -0.68 7.44 -20.69
CA GLY A 89 0.41 7.71 -19.74
C GLY A 89 0.23 9.01 -18.95
N GLN A 90 -0.99 9.55 -18.90
CA GLN A 90 -1.34 10.65 -18.00
C GLN A 90 -1.38 10.18 -16.55
N TRP A 91 -1.12 11.11 -15.65
CA TRP A 91 -0.99 10.83 -14.23
C TRP A 91 -2.30 11.02 -13.49
N ARG A 92 -2.48 10.25 -12.44
CA ARG A 92 -3.53 10.44 -11.43
C ARG A 92 -2.94 10.31 -10.04
N ASP A 93 -3.41 11.10 -9.09
CA ASP A 93 -3.14 10.83 -7.69
C ASP A 93 -3.99 9.65 -7.20
N THR A 94 -3.51 9.03 -6.14
CA THR A 94 -4.16 7.93 -5.45
C THR A 94 -3.56 7.74 -4.05
N HIS A 95 -4.25 7.00 -3.19
CA HIS A 95 -3.75 6.61 -1.88
C HIS A 95 -2.42 5.84 -1.99
N CYS A 96 -1.41 6.26 -1.23
CA CYS A 96 -0.11 5.60 -1.20
C CYS A 96 -0.13 4.14 -0.73
N HIS A 97 -1.21 3.68 -0.09
CA HIS A 97 -1.26 2.37 0.59
C HIS A 97 -1.80 1.22 -0.25
N SER A 98 -2.17 1.43 -1.52
CA SER A 98 -3.07 0.49 -2.16
C SER A 98 -2.45 -0.33 -3.29
N TYR A 99 -1.44 -1.15 -2.97
CA TYR A 99 -1.03 -2.23 -3.88
C TYR A 99 -2.21 -3.16 -4.19
N CYS A 100 -2.96 -3.56 -3.15
CA CYS A 100 -4.13 -4.40 -3.32
C CYS A 100 -5.22 -3.71 -4.16
N GLN A 101 -5.52 -2.42 -3.93
CA GLN A 101 -6.62 -1.75 -4.66
C GLN A 101 -6.30 -1.52 -6.14
N ALA A 102 -5.02 -1.45 -6.51
CA ALA A 102 -4.62 -1.43 -7.93
C ALA A 102 -5.07 -2.69 -8.70
N TYR A 103 -5.40 -3.78 -7.98
CA TYR A 103 -5.93 -5.04 -8.54
C TYR A 103 -7.37 -5.30 -8.07
N HIS A 104 -8.15 -4.26 -7.78
CA HIS A 104 -9.53 -4.40 -7.29
C HIS A 104 -9.65 -5.29 -6.03
N SER A 105 -8.63 -5.25 -5.18
CA SER A 105 -8.50 -6.05 -3.97
C SER A 105 -8.20 -5.15 -2.77
N LYS A 106 -8.20 -5.68 -1.54
CA LYS A 106 -7.80 -4.93 -0.33
C LYS A 106 -6.81 -5.76 0.48
N LEU A 107 -6.21 -5.20 1.53
CA LEU A 107 -5.47 -6.03 2.48
C LEU A 107 -6.40 -7.11 3.05
N ALA A 108 -5.88 -8.30 3.27
CA ALA A 108 -6.68 -9.40 3.79
C ALA A 108 -7.23 -9.06 5.17
N GLU A 109 -8.54 -9.17 5.33
CA GLU A 109 -9.30 -8.87 6.53
C GLU A 109 -9.94 -10.16 7.01
N PRO A 110 -9.42 -10.79 8.08
CA PRO A 110 -10.05 -11.98 8.64
C PRO A 110 -11.39 -11.60 9.29
N VAL A 111 -12.48 -11.65 8.55
CA VAL A 111 -13.83 -11.30 9.04
C VAL A 111 -14.42 -12.45 9.84
N THR A 112 -14.13 -13.69 9.43
CA THR A 112 -14.61 -14.92 10.05
C THR A 112 -13.47 -15.69 10.76
N PRO A 113 -13.79 -16.54 11.75
CA PRO A 113 -12.83 -17.46 12.34
C PRO A 113 -12.15 -18.37 11.30
N GLU A 114 -12.90 -18.80 10.29
CA GLU A 114 -12.42 -19.64 9.20
C GLU A 114 -11.36 -18.92 8.34
N GLU A 115 -11.61 -17.67 7.97
CA GLU A 115 -10.63 -16.83 7.26
C GLU A 115 -9.39 -16.56 8.12
N SER A 116 -9.57 -16.27 9.41
CA SER A 116 -8.45 -16.10 10.34
C SER A 116 -7.58 -17.35 10.41
N ALA A 117 -8.19 -18.53 10.51
CA ALA A 117 -7.47 -19.80 10.53
C ALA A 117 -6.74 -20.07 9.20
N PHE A 118 -7.40 -19.80 8.08
CA PHE A 118 -6.80 -19.90 6.75
C PHE A 118 -5.57 -19.01 6.63
N LEU A 119 -5.69 -17.70 6.92
CA LEU A 119 -4.60 -16.74 6.84
C LEU A 119 -3.43 -17.11 7.76
N THR A 120 -3.73 -17.54 8.99
CA THR A 120 -2.71 -18.00 9.95
C THR A 120 -1.92 -19.18 9.39
N SER A 121 -2.62 -20.22 8.91
CA SER A 121 -1.96 -21.41 8.35
C SER A 121 -1.16 -21.09 7.08
N HIS A 122 -1.70 -20.22 6.23
CA HIS A 122 -1.06 -19.82 4.99
C HIS A 122 0.22 -19.02 5.24
N ALA A 123 0.16 -17.99 6.09
CA ALA A 123 1.31 -17.19 6.49
C ALA A 123 2.39 -18.05 7.16
N HIS A 124 2.00 -18.98 8.03
CA HIS A 124 2.96 -19.86 8.71
C HIS A 124 3.74 -20.73 7.73
N ASN A 125 3.06 -21.28 6.70
CA ASN A 125 3.70 -22.08 5.66
C ASN A 125 4.68 -21.27 4.79
N LEU A 126 4.51 -19.95 4.70
CA LEU A 126 5.40 -19.05 3.98
C LEU A 126 6.63 -18.64 4.78
N HIS A 127 6.67 -18.97 6.08
CA HIS A 127 7.78 -18.69 6.98
C HIS A 127 8.13 -17.20 7.08
N ASP A 128 7.13 -16.31 7.04
CA ASP A 128 7.32 -14.87 7.00
C ASP A 128 6.17 -14.10 7.70
N THR A 129 6.39 -12.83 8.00
CA THR A 129 5.42 -11.92 8.63
C THR A 129 4.68 -11.11 7.57
N PHE A 130 3.37 -10.91 7.77
CA PHE A 130 2.53 -10.24 6.78
C PHE A 130 1.56 -9.24 7.40
N TRP A 131 1.49 -8.03 6.87
CA TRP A 131 0.41 -7.06 7.09
C TRP A 131 -0.94 -7.63 6.67
N ILE A 132 -1.94 -7.35 7.50
CA ILE A 132 -3.37 -7.60 7.26
C ILE A 132 -4.15 -6.30 7.44
N GLY A 133 -5.39 -6.26 6.94
CA GLY A 133 -6.22 -5.05 6.88
C GLY A 133 -6.87 -4.67 8.21
N ILE A 134 -6.12 -4.69 9.31
CA ILE A 134 -6.61 -4.38 10.66
C ILE A 134 -5.76 -3.26 11.28
N THR A 135 -6.41 -2.26 11.85
CA THR A 135 -5.78 -1.07 12.44
C THR A 135 -6.60 -0.49 13.59
N ASP A 136 -5.96 0.19 14.54
CA ASP A 136 -6.60 1.01 15.56
C ASP A 136 -6.13 2.48 15.51
N LEU A 137 -5.56 2.92 14.37
CA LEU A 137 -5.11 4.30 14.11
C LEU A 137 -6.16 5.39 14.44
N MET A 138 -7.45 5.05 14.35
CA MET A 138 -8.55 5.98 14.60
C MET A 138 -8.80 6.20 16.09
N ALA A 139 -8.59 5.15 16.89
CA ALA A 139 -8.79 5.16 18.33
C ALA A 139 -8.03 3.98 18.95
N GLU A 140 -7.05 4.32 19.77
CA GLU A 140 -6.22 3.40 20.55
C GLU A 140 -7.04 2.30 21.25
N ASN A 141 -6.69 1.02 21.03
CA ASN A 141 -7.40 -0.19 21.48
C ASN A 141 -8.77 -0.46 20.82
N GLU A 142 -9.20 0.33 19.83
CA GLU A 142 -10.41 0.11 19.05
C GLU A 142 -10.05 -0.38 17.64
N TRP A 143 -9.75 -1.68 17.56
CA TRP A 143 -9.35 -2.34 16.31
C TRP A 143 -10.51 -2.47 15.32
N VAL A 144 -10.30 -1.95 14.11
CA VAL A 144 -11.24 -1.94 13.00
C VAL A 144 -10.63 -2.52 11.73
N TYR A 145 -11.48 -2.98 10.83
CA TYR A 145 -11.06 -3.32 9.47
C TYR A 145 -10.78 -2.04 8.68
N SER A 146 -9.61 -2.00 8.04
CA SER A 146 -9.13 -0.84 7.28
C SER A 146 -10.05 -0.43 6.12
N SER A 147 -10.82 -1.38 5.57
CA SER A 147 -11.66 -1.16 4.39
C SER A 147 -12.98 -0.46 4.68
N ASN A 148 -13.58 -0.69 5.85
CA ASN A 148 -14.94 -0.26 6.14
C ASN A 148 -15.15 0.29 7.55
N LEU A 149 -14.07 0.34 8.36
CA LEU A 149 -14.05 0.85 9.73
C LEU A 149 -14.99 0.10 10.69
N GLN A 150 -15.51 -1.07 10.30
CA GLN A 150 -16.25 -1.91 11.21
C GLN A 150 -15.30 -2.52 12.24
N ARG A 151 -15.78 -2.62 13.48
CA ARG A 151 -15.04 -3.24 14.57
C ARG A 151 -14.73 -4.69 14.22
N VAL A 152 -13.48 -5.09 14.45
CA VAL A 152 -13.05 -6.47 14.26
C VAL A 152 -13.88 -7.40 15.16
N GLN A 153 -14.44 -8.46 14.57
CA GLN A 153 -15.37 -9.38 15.25
C GLN A 153 -14.70 -10.70 15.67
N THR A 154 -13.59 -11.07 15.03
CA THR A 154 -12.80 -12.26 15.34
C THR A 154 -11.45 -11.86 15.90
N THR A 155 -10.83 -12.69 16.71
CA THR A 155 -9.51 -12.37 17.26
C THR A 155 -8.59 -13.57 17.28
N ASN A 156 -7.37 -13.35 16.82
CA ASN A 156 -6.27 -14.31 16.94
C ASN A 156 -4.98 -13.60 17.40
N TRP A 157 -5.10 -12.61 18.28
CA TRP A 157 -3.95 -11.93 18.88
C TRP A 157 -3.04 -12.95 19.58
N ALA A 158 -1.73 -12.81 19.37
CA ALA A 158 -0.74 -13.59 20.09
C ALA A 158 -0.80 -13.25 21.58
N SER A 159 -0.30 -14.14 22.42
CA SER A 159 -0.27 -13.91 23.87
C SER A 159 0.42 -12.57 24.19
N HIS A 160 -0.24 -11.67 24.92
CA HIS A 160 0.21 -10.30 25.26
C HIS A 160 0.13 -9.26 24.13
N GLU A 161 -0.44 -9.60 22.98
CA GLU A 161 -0.79 -8.64 21.93
C GLU A 161 -2.27 -8.24 22.02
N PRO A 162 -2.65 -7.07 21.47
CA PRO A 162 -1.77 -5.99 21.02
C PRO A 162 -1.08 -5.28 22.19
N ASN A 163 0.15 -4.83 22.02
CA ASN A 163 1.01 -4.34 23.11
C ASN A 163 1.56 -2.92 22.93
N GLY A 164 1.64 -2.43 21.70
CA GLY A 164 2.41 -1.23 21.37
C GLY A 164 1.71 0.08 21.70
N LYS A 165 0.42 0.02 22.09
CA LYS A 165 -0.40 1.18 22.40
C LYS A 165 -0.37 2.18 21.23
N GLY A 166 -0.38 3.49 21.51
CA GLY A 166 -0.45 4.50 20.45
C GLY A 166 0.77 4.55 19.51
N GLY A 167 1.78 3.72 19.71
CA GLY A 167 2.92 3.58 18.79
C GLY A 167 2.68 2.57 17.67
N GLU A 168 2.04 1.44 17.95
CA GLU A 168 1.89 0.32 17.01
C GLU A 168 0.43 0.15 16.65
N ASN A 169 0.05 0.64 15.47
CA ASN A 169 -1.37 0.77 15.11
C ASN A 169 -1.78 -0.09 13.91
N CYS A 170 -0.91 -1.01 13.47
CA CYS A 170 -1.13 -1.85 12.30
C CYS A 170 -0.91 -3.32 12.66
N ALA A 171 -1.82 -4.20 12.24
CA ALA A 171 -1.76 -5.61 12.59
C ALA A 171 -1.01 -6.45 11.53
N VAL A 172 -0.24 -7.42 12.01
CA VAL A 172 0.44 -8.43 11.20
C VAL A 172 0.10 -9.85 11.63
N LEU A 173 0.21 -10.80 10.71
CA LEU A 173 0.37 -12.23 10.99
C LEU A 173 1.85 -12.47 11.35
N PHE A 174 2.17 -12.54 12.64
CA PHE A 174 3.56 -12.49 13.10
C PHE A 174 4.22 -13.88 13.16
N TYR A 175 5.12 -14.18 12.22
CA TYR A 175 5.71 -15.52 12.08
C TYR A 175 6.37 -16.07 13.37
N PRO A 176 7.17 -15.28 14.13
CA PRO A 176 7.78 -15.76 15.38
C PRO A 176 6.78 -16.21 16.45
N ARG A 177 5.50 -15.85 16.31
CA ARG A 177 4.40 -16.22 17.23
C ARG A 177 3.37 -17.10 16.53
N HIS A 178 3.84 -18.05 15.73
CA HIS A 178 2.98 -19.00 15.01
C HIS A 178 1.97 -18.31 14.08
N SER A 179 2.34 -17.15 13.53
CA SER A 179 1.49 -16.32 12.68
C SER A 179 0.18 -15.87 13.35
N GLN A 180 0.12 -15.89 14.68
CA GLN A 180 -0.89 -15.16 15.43
C GLN A 180 -0.69 -13.65 15.26
N TRP A 181 -1.74 -12.86 15.51
CA TRP A 181 -1.71 -11.44 15.24
C TRP A 181 -0.85 -10.70 16.24
N ALA A 182 -0.08 -9.73 15.78
CA ALA A 182 0.63 -8.75 16.61
C ALA A 182 0.44 -7.37 16.00
N ASP A 183 0.49 -6.33 16.81
CA ASP A 183 0.61 -4.96 16.33
C ASP A 183 2.08 -4.61 16.12
N LEU A 184 2.34 -3.81 15.09
CA LEU A 184 3.64 -3.22 14.82
C LEU A 184 3.46 -1.76 14.40
N HIS A 185 4.54 -0.99 14.49
CA HIS A 185 4.60 0.32 13.86
C HIS A 185 4.29 0.20 12.36
N CYS A 186 3.35 1.01 11.86
CA CYS A 186 2.87 0.93 10.49
C CYS A 186 3.93 1.19 9.40
N ASP A 187 5.08 1.76 9.78
CA ASP A 187 6.24 1.98 8.91
C ASP A 187 7.25 0.81 8.91
N ALA A 188 6.96 -0.28 9.64
CA ALA A 188 7.79 -1.47 9.61
C ALA A 188 7.79 -2.13 8.21
N HIS A 189 8.95 -2.64 7.82
CA HIS A 189 9.18 -3.20 6.50
C HIS A 189 8.77 -4.68 6.44
N GLU A 190 7.46 -4.95 6.49
CA GLU A 190 6.90 -6.31 6.38
C GLU A 190 6.19 -6.54 5.04
N ARG A 191 6.00 -7.81 4.66
CA ARG A 191 5.21 -8.18 3.48
C ARG A 191 3.72 -8.00 3.75
N PHE A 192 2.85 -8.17 2.76
CA PHE A 192 1.40 -8.07 2.96
C PHE A 192 0.64 -9.14 2.16
N ILE A 193 -0.59 -9.44 2.59
CA ILE A 193 -1.53 -10.32 1.88
C ILE A 193 -2.71 -9.48 1.41
N CYS A 194 -3.09 -9.63 0.13
CA CYS A 194 -4.30 -9.04 -0.42
C CYS A 194 -5.44 -10.07 -0.49
N GLU A 195 -6.68 -9.65 -0.24
CA GLU A 195 -7.89 -10.40 -0.56
C GLU A 195 -8.62 -9.76 -1.74
N MET A 196 -9.02 -10.59 -2.70
CA MET A 196 -9.89 -10.21 -3.80
C MET A 196 -11.33 -10.50 -3.39
N SER A 197 -12.26 -9.60 -3.68
CA SER A 197 -13.69 -9.89 -3.57
C SER A 197 -14.08 -11.00 -4.55
N GLU A 198 -14.87 -11.97 -4.09
CA GLU A 198 -15.58 -12.89 -4.99
C GLU A 198 -16.62 -12.09 -5.79
N GLU A 199 -16.59 -12.20 -7.12
CA GLU A 199 -17.66 -11.72 -8.01
C GLU A 199 -18.84 -12.69 -8.04
#